data_AF-A0A2N2H792-F1
#
_entry.id   AF-A0A2N2H792-F1
#
_cell.length_a   1.000
_cell.length_b   1.000
_cell.length_c   1.000
_cell.angle_alpha   90.00
_cell.angle_beta   90.00
_cell.angle_gamma   90.00
#
_symmetry.space_group_name_H-M   'P 1'
#
loop_
_entity.id
_entity.type
_entity.pdbx_description
1 polymer ?
#
loop_
_entity_poly.entity_id
_entity_poly.type
_entity_poly.pdbx_seq_one_letter_code
_entity_poly.pdbx_strand_id
1 'polypeptide(L)'
;MTKEEFGKVRVKMAKTQREIAQLLGSSTKAVESFEQGWRRVPPHVERQMLFLLAHWNSLSEQPSPCWETQRCPTATRRRCPAWEFQIGRFCWFINGTICHGTPQDTWEKKMKLCRSCSVFRTMFPDL
;
A
#
# COMPACT_ATOMS: atom_id res chain seq x y z
N MET A 1 -5.25 -7.52 -1.72
CA MET A 1 -5.75 -6.95 -2.98
C MET A 1 -6.59 -7.99 -3.67
N THR A 2 -7.80 -7.65 -4.12
CA THR A 2 -8.66 -8.56 -4.90
C THR A 2 -8.22 -8.60 -6.37
N LYS A 3 -8.74 -9.57 -7.14
CA LYS A 3 -8.45 -9.65 -8.58
C LYS A 3 -9.00 -8.43 -9.34
N GLU A 4 -10.16 -7.92 -8.92
CA GLU A 4 -10.80 -6.73 -9.48
C GLU A 4 -9.99 -5.48 -9.18
N GLU A 5 -9.52 -5.32 -7.93
CA GLU A 5 -8.62 -4.22 -7.56
C GLU A 5 -7.33 -4.26 -8.38
N PHE A 6 -6.71 -5.44 -8.49
CA PHE A 6 -5.46 -5.59 -9.23
C PHE A 6 -5.61 -5.13 -10.70
N GLY A 7 -6.65 -5.62 -11.38
CA GLY A 7 -6.96 -5.21 -12.75
C GLY A 7 -7.28 -3.72 -12.87
N LYS A 8 -8.07 -3.16 -11.94
CA LYS A 8 -8.38 -1.72 -11.90
C LYS A 8 -7.12 -0.86 -11.78
N VAL A 9 -6.21 -1.22 -10.87
CA VAL A 9 -4.95 -0.48 -10.67
C VAL A 9 -4.07 -0.51 -11.92
N ARG A 10 -3.94 -1.67 -12.57
CA ARG A 10 -3.21 -1.77 -13.83
C ARG A 10 -3.80 -0.86 -14.91
N VAL A 11 -5.11 -0.94 -15.10
CA VAL A 11 -5.82 -0.14 -16.12
C VAL A 11 -5.69 1.35 -15.83
N LYS A 12 -5.78 1.75 -14.55
CA LYS A 12 -5.60 3.15 -14.11
C LYS A 12 -4.22 3.71 -14.49
N MET A 13 -3.17 2.88 -14.44
CA MET A 13 -1.81 3.27 -14.84
C MET A 13 -1.56 3.14 -16.36
N ALA A 14 -2.59 2.84 -17.16
CA ALA A 14 -2.50 2.61 -18.60
C ALA A 14 -1.44 1.56 -19.00
N LYS A 15 -1.29 0.50 -18.18
CA LYS A 15 -0.29 -0.56 -18.40
C LYS A 15 -0.89 -1.85 -18.95
N THR A 16 -0.14 -2.51 -19.82
CA THR A 16 -0.40 -3.88 -20.25
C THR A 16 -0.03 -4.89 -19.15
N GLN A 17 -0.56 -6.11 -19.21
CA GLN A 17 -0.19 -7.19 -18.28
C GLN A 17 1.32 -7.50 -18.35
N ARG A 18 1.93 -7.40 -19.54
CA ARG A 18 3.37 -7.59 -19.74
C ARG A 18 4.22 -6.52 -19.06
N GLU A 19 3.83 -5.24 -19.17
CA GLU A 19 4.56 -4.16 -18.49
C GLU A 19 4.45 -4.27 -16.97
N ILE A 20 3.26 -4.60 -16.44
CA ILE A 20 3.09 -4.86 -15.01
C ILE A 20 3.95 -6.05 -14.57
N ALA A 21 4.02 -7.11 -15.36
CA ALA A 21 4.85 -8.27 -15.05
C ALA A 21 6.34 -7.87 -14.93
N GLN A 22 6.84 -7.04 -15.86
CA GLN A 22 8.20 -6.50 -15.81
C GLN A 22 8.44 -5.64 -14.57
N LEU A 23 7.52 -4.70 -14.26
CA LEU A 23 7.62 -3.83 -13.08
C LEU A 23 7.62 -4.61 -11.76
N LEU A 24 6.86 -5.70 -11.70
CA LEU A 24 6.76 -6.57 -10.53
C LEU A 24 7.84 -7.67 -10.46
N GLY A 25 8.73 -7.75 -11.47
CA GLY A 25 9.72 -8.83 -11.56
C GLY A 25 9.09 -10.23 -11.63
N SER A 26 7.98 -10.38 -12.36
CA SER A 26 7.21 -11.61 -12.47
C SER A 26 6.91 -11.98 -13.93
N SER A 27 6.28 -13.13 -14.18
CA SER A 27 5.87 -13.53 -15.52
C SER A 27 4.50 -12.95 -15.88
N THR A 28 4.25 -12.72 -17.18
CA THR A 28 2.92 -12.29 -17.66
C THR A 28 1.83 -13.28 -17.23
N LYS A 29 2.12 -14.59 -17.25
CA LYS A 29 1.22 -15.64 -16.76
C LYS A 29 0.86 -15.48 -15.28
N ALA A 30 1.80 -15.02 -14.43
CA ALA A 30 1.49 -14.76 -13.04
C ALA A 30 0.50 -13.60 -12.89
N VAL A 31 0.71 -12.51 -13.65
CA VAL A 31 -0.19 -11.36 -13.70
C VAL A 31 -1.59 -11.75 -14.20
N GLU A 32 -1.68 -12.49 -15.31
CA GLU A 32 -2.94 -13.05 -15.83
C GLU A 32 -3.65 -13.89 -14.76
N SER A 33 -2.90 -14.77 -14.09
CA SER A 33 -3.43 -15.64 -13.02
C SER A 33 -4.00 -14.84 -11.84
N PHE A 34 -3.38 -13.71 -11.49
CA PHE A 34 -3.89 -12.80 -10.46
C PHE A 34 -5.20 -12.13 -10.90
N GLU A 35 -5.28 -11.60 -12.12
CA GLU A 35 -6.46 -10.90 -12.63
C GLU A 35 -7.65 -11.85 -12.87
N GLN A 36 -7.39 -13.09 -13.26
CA GLN A 36 -8.42 -14.12 -13.42
C GLN A 36 -8.87 -14.71 -12.08
N GLY A 37 -8.08 -14.51 -11.03
CA GLY A 37 -8.34 -15.07 -9.69
C GLY A 37 -7.98 -16.55 -9.56
N TRP A 38 -7.21 -17.10 -10.51
CA TRP A 38 -6.65 -18.46 -10.39
C TRP A 38 -5.63 -18.54 -9.25
N ARG A 39 -4.93 -17.44 -8.98
CA ARG A 39 -4.02 -17.30 -7.84
C ARG A 39 -4.34 -16.04 -7.06
N ARG A 40 -4.31 -16.12 -5.73
CA ARG A 40 -4.40 -14.94 -4.87
C ARG A 40 -3.16 -14.06 -5.04
N VAL A 41 -3.35 -12.74 -5.06
CA VAL A 41 -2.24 -11.77 -5.10
C VAL A 41 -1.39 -11.92 -3.84
N PRO A 42 -0.10 -12.29 -3.93
CA PRO A 42 0.77 -12.39 -2.76
C PRO A 42 1.02 -11.04 -2.08
N PRO A 43 1.29 -10.99 -0.77
CA PRO A 43 1.55 -9.74 -0.05
C PRO A 43 2.64 -8.85 -0.65
N HIS A 44 3.75 -9.43 -1.13
CA HIS A 44 4.83 -8.66 -1.76
C HIS A 44 4.40 -8.05 -3.10
N VAL A 45 3.53 -8.72 -3.85
CA VAL A 45 2.96 -8.20 -5.10
C VAL A 45 1.99 -7.07 -4.80
N GLU A 46 1.07 -7.24 -3.84
CA GLU A 46 0.17 -6.16 -3.42
C GLU A 46 0.96 -4.93 -2.94
N ARG A 47 2.00 -5.15 -2.13
CA ARG A 47 2.87 -4.09 -1.63
C ARG A 47 3.54 -3.29 -2.76
N GLN A 48 4.12 -3.97 -3.75
CA GLN A 48 4.74 -3.32 -4.91
C GLN A 48 3.71 -2.61 -5.79
N MET A 49 2.54 -3.23 -6.03
CA MET A 49 1.47 -2.63 -6.83
C MET A 49 0.93 -1.35 -6.18
N LEU A 50 0.71 -1.37 -4.86
CA LEU A 50 0.33 -0.17 -4.10
C LEU A 50 1.43 0.89 -4.10
N PHE A 51 2.70 0.49 -4.08
CA PHE A 51 3.82 1.44 -4.17
C PHE A 51 3.82 2.17 -5.52
N LEU A 52 3.67 1.45 -6.63
CA LEU A 52 3.56 2.04 -7.96
C LEU A 52 2.34 2.97 -8.05
N LEU A 53 1.18 2.52 -7.55
CA LEU A 53 -0.05 3.33 -7.54
C LEU A 53 0.08 4.60 -6.68
N ALA A 54 0.74 4.52 -5.51
CA ALA A 54 0.95 5.67 -4.65
C ALA A 54 1.78 6.77 -5.34
N HIS A 55 2.76 6.38 -6.15
CA HIS A 55 3.56 7.30 -6.94
C HIS A 55 2.77 7.82 -8.15
N TRP A 56 1.98 6.96 -8.80
CA TRP A 56 1.11 7.37 -9.91
C TRP A 56 0.07 8.42 -9.49
N ASN A 57 -0.56 8.24 -8.33
CA ASN A 57 -1.54 9.19 -7.79
C ASN A 57 -0.90 10.48 -7.25
N SER A 58 0.43 10.52 -7.09
CA SER A 58 1.14 11.62 -6.44
C SER A 58 1.48 12.74 -7.44
N LEU A 59 0.47 13.49 -7.90
CA LEU A 59 0.66 14.62 -8.82
C LEU A 59 0.40 16.01 -8.24
N SER A 60 0.04 16.19 -6.96
CA SER A 60 -0.32 17.56 -6.51
C SER A 60 -0.02 18.00 -5.08
N GLU A 61 0.28 17.15 -4.09
CA GLU A 61 0.74 17.65 -2.77
C GLU A 61 1.34 16.50 -1.94
N GLN A 62 2.34 16.80 -1.10
CA GLN A 62 2.89 15.84 -0.15
C GLN A 62 1.92 15.75 1.05
N PRO A 63 1.19 14.62 1.25
CA PRO A 63 0.30 14.50 2.38
C PRO A 63 1.09 14.53 3.68
N SER A 64 0.54 15.20 4.70
CA SER A 64 1.11 15.24 6.05
C SER A 64 1.45 13.82 6.56
N PRO A 65 2.54 13.67 7.33
CA PRO A 65 2.94 12.38 7.84
C PRO A 65 1.85 11.77 8.74
N CYS A 66 1.78 10.43 8.78
CA CYS A 66 0.68 9.74 9.44
C CYS A 66 0.44 10.15 10.89
N TRP A 67 1.48 10.52 11.64
CA TRP A 67 1.36 10.87 13.06
C TRP A 67 0.71 12.23 13.30
N GLU A 68 0.74 13.16 12.33
CA GLU A 68 0.00 14.41 12.40
C GLU A 68 -1.48 14.13 12.10
N THR A 69 -1.74 13.43 10.99
CA THR A 69 -3.10 13.08 10.56
C THR A 69 -3.83 12.21 11.59
N GLN A 70 -3.14 11.25 12.20
CA GLN A 70 -3.70 10.35 13.22
C GLN A 70 -3.54 10.89 14.65
N ARG A 71 -2.93 12.06 14.83
CA ARG A 71 -2.68 12.68 16.15
C ARG A 71 -2.01 11.70 17.14
N CYS A 72 -0.95 11.01 16.68
CA CYS A 72 -0.27 9.99 17.48
C CYS A 72 0.40 10.61 18.72
N PRO A 73 0.20 10.06 19.93
CA PRO A 73 0.89 10.52 21.14
C PRO A 73 2.41 10.45 21.00
N THR A 74 3.14 11.41 21.56
CA THR A 74 4.61 11.50 21.45
C THR A 74 5.32 10.22 21.90
N ALA A 75 4.85 9.58 22.98
CA ALA A 75 5.42 8.34 23.49
C ALA A 75 5.28 7.15 22.51
N THR A 76 4.18 7.10 21.75
CA THR A 76 3.97 6.09 20.71
C THR A 76 4.73 6.44 19.45
N ARG A 77 4.68 7.71 19.04
CA ARG A 77 5.33 8.22 17.82
C ARG A 77 6.84 7.96 17.85
N ARG A 78 7.54 8.28 18.96
CA ARG A 78 9.01 8.11 19.08
C ARG A 78 9.49 6.66 18.95
N ARG A 79 8.61 5.68 19.14
CA ARG A 79 8.90 4.25 19.00
C ARG A 79 8.41 3.66 17.68
N CYS A 80 7.71 4.45 16.87
CA CYS A 80 7.09 3.96 15.65
C CYS A 80 8.10 3.98 14.50
N PRO A 81 8.32 2.85 13.80
CA PRO A 81 9.20 2.79 12.63
C PRO A 81 8.88 3.85 11.56
N ALA A 82 7.60 4.18 11.37
CA ALA A 82 7.22 5.21 10.40
C ALA A 82 7.81 6.60 10.74
N TRP A 83 7.92 6.92 12.04
CA TRP A 83 8.55 8.15 12.52
C TRP A 83 10.07 8.03 12.52
N GLU A 84 10.62 6.90 12.99
CA GLU A 84 12.06 6.64 12.99
C GLU A 84 12.70 6.84 11.61
N PHE A 85 12.10 6.23 10.57
CA PHE A 85 12.60 6.31 9.20
C PHE A 85 12.05 7.51 8.40
N GLN A 86 11.28 8.40 9.03
CA GLN A 86 10.65 9.56 8.37
C GLN A 86 9.79 9.20 7.15
N ILE A 87 9.13 8.05 7.19
CA ILE A 87 8.28 7.51 6.12
C ILE A 87 6.79 7.59 6.50
N GLY A 88 6.38 8.64 7.20
CA GLY A 88 5.00 8.82 7.66
C GLY A 88 3.96 8.72 6.54
N ARG A 89 4.28 9.22 5.34
CA ARG A 89 3.47 9.05 4.13
C ARG A 89 3.32 7.57 3.74
N PHE A 90 4.40 6.81 3.82
CA PHE A 90 4.42 5.39 3.48
C PHE A 90 4.26 4.48 4.71
N CYS A 91 3.60 4.95 5.78
CA CYS A 91 3.43 4.13 6.99
C CYS A 91 2.71 2.81 6.69
N TRP A 92 1.89 2.75 5.63
CA TRP A 92 1.21 1.54 5.17
C TRP A 92 2.14 0.52 4.51
N PHE A 93 3.31 0.93 4.00
CA PHE A 93 4.23 0.08 3.23
C PHE A 93 5.03 -0.87 4.11
N ILE A 94 5.37 -0.45 5.33
CA ILE A 94 6.18 -1.22 6.28
C ILE A 94 5.34 -1.84 7.40
N ASN A 95 5.74 -3.02 7.87
CA ASN A 95 5.19 -3.63 9.09
C ASN A 95 5.87 -3.05 10.35
N GLY A 96 5.40 -3.42 11.53
CA GLY A 96 5.94 -2.99 12.82
C GLY A 96 5.52 -1.57 13.26
N THR A 97 4.83 -0.81 12.40
CA THR A 97 4.26 0.50 12.79
C THR A 97 3.32 0.36 13.97
N ILE A 98 3.36 1.31 14.91
CA ILE A 98 2.58 1.29 16.15
C ILE A 98 1.25 2.07 15.96
N CYS A 99 0.45 1.65 14.98
CA CYS A 99 -0.87 2.25 14.73
C CYS A 99 -1.83 1.92 15.89
N HIS A 100 -2.58 2.91 16.38
CA HIS A 100 -3.47 2.78 17.55
C HIS A 100 -2.78 2.16 18.79
N GLY A 101 -1.49 2.42 18.98
CA GLY A 101 -0.74 1.93 20.15
C GLY A 101 -0.27 0.48 20.06
N THR A 102 -0.56 -0.24 18.97
CA THR A 102 -0.20 -1.66 18.80
C THR A 102 0.71 -1.87 17.57
N PRO A 103 1.81 -2.65 17.70
CA PRO A 103 2.62 -3.03 16.55
C PRO A 103 1.81 -3.84 15.55
N GLN A 104 1.87 -3.45 14.27
CA GLN A 104 1.20 -4.18 13.19
C GLN A 104 2.11 -5.29 12.65
N ASP A 105 1.73 -6.55 12.88
CA ASP A 105 2.54 -7.76 12.69
C ASP A 105 2.57 -8.26 11.23
N THR A 106 1.43 -8.72 10.70
CA THR A 106 1.33 -9.30 9.35
C THR A 106 0.79 -8.28 8.36
N TRP A 107 1.12 -8.49 7.08
CA TRP A 107 0.63 -7.64 6.00
C TRP A 107 -0.90 -7.63 5.94
N GLU A 108 -1.53 -8.80 6.08
CA GLU A 108 -2.99 -8.96 5.99
C GLU A 108 -3.71 -8.19 7.09
N LYS A 109 -3.26 -8.32 8.35
CA LYS A 109 -3.84 -7.59 9.48
C LYS A 109 -3.65 -6.09 9.32
N LYS A 110 -2.43 -5.67 8.97
CA LYS A 110 -2.12 -4.25 8.72
C LYS A 110 -2.98 -3.66 7.60
N MET A 111 -3.12 -4.36 6.48
CA MET A 111 -3.89 -3.86 5.33
C MET A 111 -5.39 -3.75 5.62
N LYS A 112 -5.95 -4.62 6.47
CA LYS A 112 -7.34 -4.46 6.96
C LYS A 112 -7.52 -3.12 7.68
N LEU A 113 -6.57 -2.77 8.56
CA LEU A 113 -6.58 -1.49 9.27
C LEU A 113 -6.31 -0.30 8.32
N CYS A 114 -5.30 -0.42 7.46
CA CYS A 114 -4.90 0.65 6.55
C CYS A 114 -6.03 1.04 5.58
N ARG A 115 -6.82 0.10 5.06
CA ARG A 115 -7.93 0.42 4.13
C ARG A 115 -9.03 1.30 4.74
N SER A 116 -9.15 1.33 6.06
CA SER A 116 -10.01 2.29 6.79
C SER A 116 -9.30 3.56 7.25
N CYS A 117 -7.98 3.64 7.13
CA CYS A 117 -7.19 4.77 7.63
C CYS A 117 -7.22 5.96 6.66
N SER A 118 -7.40 7.18 7.18
CA SER A 118 -7.44 8.39 6.35
C SER A 118 -6.15 8.62 5.57
N VAL A 119 -4.98 8.34 6.17
CA VAL A 119 -3.67 8.45 5.49
C VAL A 119 -3.62 7.59 4.24
N PHE A 120 -4.14 6.36 4.32
CA PHE A 120 -4.17 5.43 3.20
C PHE A 120 -5.19 5.89 2.15
N ARG A 121 -6.41 6.25 2.56
CA ARG A 121 -7.48 6.69 1.66
C ARG A 121 -7.13 7.95 0.88
N THR A 122 -6.35 8.87 1.46
CA THR A 122 -5.83 10.03 0.73
C THR A 122 -4.95 9.62 -0.44
N MET A 123 -4.17 8.55 -0.32
CA MET A 123 -3.32 8.05 -1.41
C MET A 123 -4.05 7.10 -2.36
N PHE A 124 -5.10 6.44 -1.90
CA PHE A 124 -5.80 5.40 -2.63
C PHE A 124 -7.33 5.59 -2.54
N PRO A 125 -7.90 6.68 -3.09
CA PRO A 125 -9.33 6.97 -2.96
C PRO A 125 -10.22 5.94 -3.68
N ASP A 126 -9.69 5.24 -4.68
CA ASP A 126 -10.42 4.28 -5.51
C ASP A 126 -10.26 2.81 -5.06
N LEU A 127 -9.66 2.56 -3.88
CA LEU A 127 -9.37 1.23 -3.31
C LEU A 127 -10.05 0.98 -1.95
#